data_AF-A0A957D211-F1
#
_entry.id   AF-A0A957D211-F1
#
_cell.length_a   1.000
_cell.length_b   1.000
_cell.length_c   1.000
_cell.angle_alpha   90.00
_cell.angle_beta   90.00
_cell.angle_gamma   90.00
#
_symmetry.space_group_name_H-M   'P 1'
#
loop_
_entity.id
_entity.type
_entity.pdbx_description
1 polymer ?
#
loop_
_entity_poly.entity_id
_entity_poly.type
_entity_poly.pdbx_seq_one_letter_code
_entity_poly.pdbx_strand_id
1 'polypeptide(L)'
;MAPLEPWEKVLVDSELYPETVHGQIACQECHGGEQSTDKATAHTGLIANPSNDAERTCGECHPDVVAMDSTNLHTNLEGYWTVLDQRTLPEDHEIISEMFGNHCNSCHASCGECHVSQPNLVGGGLIDGHNFNETPSMTRNCTACHGSRVGNEYLGKHEDIRPDVHFRQGRMTCVDCHTGHEMHGQPDNCQECHTGPEEMTLAPPDHRYSGVQNPSCEACHVTAATASDGIEMHEQHGGDLSCQVCHSVAYTSCDGCHVAISETTGNPFYATDGSYLGFYIG
;
A
#
# COMPACT_ATOMS: atom_id res chain seq x y z
N MET A 1 -20.70 14.94 24.92
CA MET A 1 -20.53 13.56 25.42
C MET A 1 -19.12 13.44 25.96
N ALA A 2 -18.91 12.78 27.10
CA ALA A 2 -17.57 12.37 27.49
C ALA A 2 -17.00 11.47 26.37
N PRO A 3 -15.70 11.55 26.05
CA PRO A 3 -15.10 10.61 25.11
C PRO A 3 -15.31 9.19 25.64
N LEU A 4 -15.91 8.32 24.84
CA LEU A 4 -15.97 6.90 25.15
C LEU A 4 -14.55 6.38 25.39
N GLU A 5 -14.40 5.45 26.33
CA GLU A 5 -13.13 4.77 26.54
C GLU A 5 -12.74 4.00 25.27
N PRO A 6 -11.45 3.83 24.95
CA PRO A 6 -11.02 3.21 23.69
C PRO A 6 -11.63 1.82 23.42
N TRP A 7 -11.87 1.03 24.47
CA TRP A 7 -12.50 -0.29 24.37
C TRP A 7 -14.01 -0.23 24.07
N GLU A 8 -14.66 0.90 24.33
CA GLU A 8 -16.06 1.15 23.93
C GLU A 8 -16.14 1.67 22.48
N LYS A 9 -15.00 2.02 21.88
CA LYS A 9 -14.88 2.51 20.49
C LYS A 9 -14.43 1.43 19.51
N VAL A 10 -13.80 0.36 20.00
CA VAL A 10 -13.38 -0.79 19.18
C VAL A 10 -14.44 -1.88 19.34
N LEU A 11 -15.40 -1.88 18.41
CA LEU A 11 -16.48 -2.86 18.39
C LEU A 11 -16.11 -3.96 17.41
N VAL A 12 -15.82 -5.15 17.93
CA VAL A 12 -15.97 -6.38 17.14
C VAL A 12 -17.45 -6.53 16.83
N ASP A 13 -17.81 -6.84 15.59
CA ASP A 13 -19.19 -7.08 15.21
C ASP A 13 -19.65 -8.40 15.85
N SER A 14 -20.43 -8.30 16.93
CA SER A 14 -20.86 -9.46 17.70
C SER A 14 -21.86 -10.36 16.97
N GLU A 15 -22.46 -9.89 15.88
CA GLU A 15 -23.43 -10.65 15.09
C GLU A 15 -22.75 -11.31 13.89
N LEU A 16 -21.94 -10.56 13.15
CA LEU A 16 -21.34 -11.03 11.91
C LEU A 16 -20.02 -11.75 12.11
N TYR A 17 -19.12 -11.21 12.95
CA TYR A 17 -17.77 -11.76 13.09
C TYR A 17 -17.77 -13.24 13.51
N PRO A 18 -18.55 -13.68 14.52
CA PRO A 18 -18.60 -15.08 14.93
C PRO A 18 -19.01 -16.04 13.82
N GLU A 19 -19.78 -15.59 12.82
CA GLU A 19 -20.22 -16.45 11.70
C GLU A 19 -19.15 -16.63 10.62
N THR A 20 -18.05 -15.88 10.69
CA THR A 20 -16.92 -16.00 9.76
C THR A 20 -15.95 -17.11 10.17
N VAL A 21 -15.13 -17.60 9.23
CA VAL A 21 -14.07 -18.58 9.52
C VAL A 21 -13.11 -18.07 10.60
N HIS A 22 -12.74 -16.79 10.55
CA HIS A 22 -11.85 -16.18 11.54
C HIS A 22 -12.51 -16.02 12.91
N GLY A 23 -13.81 -15.72 12.97
CA GLY A 23 -14.53 -15.59 14.25
C GLY A 23 -14.80 -16.90 14.97
N GLN A 24 -14.63 -18.03 14.30
CA GLN A 24 -14.64 -19.37 14.92
C GLN A 24 -13.32 -19.71 15.61
N ILE A 25 -12.26 -18.92 15.37
CA ILE A 25 -10.95 -19.06 16.02
C ILE A 25 -10.97 -18.27 17.34
N ALA A 26 -10.45 -18.88 18.41
CA ALA A 26 -10.34 -18.17 19.68
C ALA A 26 -9.39 -16.98 19.54
N CYS A 27 -9.75 -15.82 20.13
CA CYS A 27 -8.95 -14.59 19.99
C CYS A 27 -7.47 -14.78 20.38
N GLN A 28 -7.22 -15.67 21.35
CA GLN A 28 -5.88 -16.00 21.84
C GLN A 28 -4.97 -16.67 20.82
N GLU A 29 -5.51 -17.36 19.82
CA GLU A 29 -4.68 -18.02 18.81
C GLU A 29 -3.92 -16.98 17.98
N CYS A 30 -4.56 -15.86 17.64
CA CYS A 30 -3.90 -14.77 16.94
C CYS A 30 -3.23 -13.79 17.91
N HIS A 31 -4.00 -13.31 18.89
CA HIS A 31 -3.64 -12.19 19.76
C HIS A 31 -2.94 -12.60 21.06
N GLY A 32 -2.84 -13.87 21.42
CA GLY A 32 -2.36 -14.29 22.73
C GLY A 32 -3.26 -13.78 23.86
N GLY A 33 -2.65 -13.43 25.00
CA GLY A 33 -3.40 -13.06 26.20
C GLY A 33 -3.82 -14.28 27.05
N GLU A 34 -4.76 -14.05 27.97
CA GLU A 34 -5.28 -15.09 28.86
C GLU A 34 -6.80 -15.22 28.77
N GLN A 35 -7.33 -16.41 28.99
CA GLN A 35 -8.78 -16.63 29.06
C GLN A 35 -9.31 -16.12 30.40
N SER A 36 -9.80 -14.88 30.42
CA SER A 36 -10.38 -14.28 31.63
C SER A 36 -11.56 -13.37 31.29
N THR A 37 -12.50 -13.25 32.23
CA THR A 37 -13.58 -12.25 32.18
C THR A 37 -13.14 -10.88 32.70
N ASP A 38 -12.00 -10.81 33.40
CA ASP A 38 -11.38 -9.56 33.81
C ASP A 38 -10.51 -9.02 32.67
N LYS A 39 -10.77 -7.77 32.27
CA LYS A 39 -10.09 -7.12 31.14
C LYS A 39 -8.58 -7.05 31.31
N ALA A 40 -8.09 -6.70 32.50
CA ALA A 40 -6.65 -6.54 32.72
C ALA A 40 -5.94 -7.89 32.63
N THR A 41 -6.53 -8.92 33.24
CA THR A 41 -6.04 -10.29 33.17
C THR A 41 -6.06 -10.81 31.74
N ALA A 42 -7.19 -10.65 31.02
CA ALA A 42 -7.34 -11.13 29.65
C ALA A 42 -6.29 -10.53 28.69
N HIS A 43 -5.89 -9.28 28.93
CA HIS A 43 -4.89 -8.58 28.13
C HIS A 43 -3.44 -8.80 28.61
N THR A 44 -3.20 -9.67 29.59
CA THR A 44 -1.83 -10.00 30.03
C THR A 44 -1.14 -10.79 28.92
N GLY A 45 -0.14 -10.18 28.26
CA GLY A 45 0.55 -10.80 27.11
C GLY A 45 -0.20 -10.71 25.78
N LEU A 46 -1.20 -9.82 25.67
CA LEU A 46 -1.90 -9.56 24.41
C LEU A 46 -0.97 -8.92 23.37
N ILE A 47 -1.01 -9.45 22.15
CA ILE A 47 -0.40 -8.90 20.95
C ILE A 47 -1.46 -8.04 20.25
N ALA A 48 -1.28 -6.72 20.32
CA ALA A 48 -2.25 -5.77 19.75
C ALA A 48 -2.39 -5.90 18.23
N ASN A 49 -1.27 -6.07 17.52
CA ASN A 49 -1.20 -6.20 16.07
C ASN A 49 -0.55 -7.54 15.71
N PRO A 50 -1.31 -8.65 15.73
CA PRO A 50 -0.74 -9.98 15.54
C PRO A 50 -0.23 -10.18 14.11
N SER A 51 -0.84 -9.52 13.11
CA SER A 51 -0.42 -9.58 11.70
C SER A 51 0.96 -8.98 11.42
N ASN A 52 1.59 -8.30 12.37
CA ASN A 52 3.00 -7.91 12.24
C ASN A 52 3.95 -9.11 12.20
N ASP A 53 3.48 -10.28 12.67
CA ASP A 53 4.13 -11.57 12.50
C ASP A 53 3.17 -12.46 11.69
N ALA A 54 3.23 -12.30 10.36
CA ALA A 54 2.35 -12.97 9.41
C ALA A 54 2.56 -14.50 9.41
N GLU A 55 3.82 -14.95 9.55
CA GLU A 55 4.15 -16.38 9.64
C GLU A 55 3.45 -17.04 10.83
N ARG A 56 3.61 -16.47 12.03
CA ARG A 56 2.99 -17.01 13.24
C ARG A 56 1.46 -16.95 13.21
N THR A 57 0.90 -15.87 12.66
CA THR A 57 -0.54 -15.58 12.80
C THR A 57 -1.37 -16.16 11.67
N CYS A 58 -0.83 -16.16 10.45
CA CYS A 58 -1.56 -16.46 9.22
C CYS A 58 -0.98 -17.67 8.49
N GLY A 59 0.29 -18.03 8.72
CA GLY A 59 1.05 -19.01 7.92
C GLY A 59 0.45 -20.42 7.88
N GLU A 60 -0.25 -20.85 8.93
CA GLU A 60 -0.90 -22.17 8.93
C GLU A 60 -2.04 -22.29 7.91
N CYS A 61 -2.82 -21.21 7.73
CA CYS A 61 -4.00 -21.20 6.85
C CYS A 61 -3.75 -20.52 5.50
N HIS A 62 -2.77 -19.60 5.45
CA HIS A 62 -2.45 -18.79 4.28
C HIS A 62 -0.96 -18.91 3.87
N PRO A 63 -0.40 -20.12 3.77
CA PRO A 63 1.04 -20.32 3.58
C PRO A 63 1.57 -19.68 2.29
N ASP A 64 0.78 -19.72 1.21
CA ASP A 64 1.23 -19.25 -0.11
C ASP A 64 1.41 -17.73 -0.18
N VAL A 65 0.53 -16.96 0.47
CA VAL A 65 0.64 -15.50 0.50
C VAL A 65 1.61 -15.02 1.57
N VAL A 66 1.68 -15.73 2.70
CA VAL A 66 2.64 -15.44 3.78
C VAL A 66 4.08 -15.66 3.31
N ALA A 67 4.33 -16.67 2.47
CA ALA A 67 5.65 -16.91 1.89
C ALA A 67 6.20 -15.69 1.12
N MET A 68 5.32 -14.81 0.62
CA MET A 68 5.70 -13.61 -0.15
C MET A 68 5.90 -12.36 0.71
N ASP A 69 5.46 -12.38 1.97
CA ASP A 69 5.44 -11.21 2.86
C ASP A 69 6.85 -10.60 3.03
N SER A 70 7.87 -11.44 3.22
CA SER A 70 9.27 -11.00 3.39
C SER A 70 9.83 -10.24 2.18
N THR A 71 9.29 -10.51 0.98
CA THR A 71 9.70 -9.88 -0.28
C THR A 71 8.74 -8.80 -0.75
N ASN A 72 7.63 -8.59 -0.06
CA ASN A 72 6.64 -7.58 -0.41
C ASN A 72 7.15 -6.18 -0.06
N LEU A 73 7.12 -5.26 -1.03
CA LEU A 73 7.57 -3.89 -0.85
C LEU A 73 6.72 -3.06 0.13
N HIS A 74 5.45 -3.42 0.34
CA HIS A 74 4.61 -2.79 1.37
C HIS A 74 4.99 -3.25 2.78
N THR A 75 5.58 -4.44 2.90
CA THR A 75 6.13 -4.97 4.15
C THR A 75 7.57 -4.47 4.28
N ASN A 76 8.54 -5.02 3.55
CA ASN A 76 9.96 -4.77 3.81
C ASN A 76 10.48 -3.34 3.54
N LEU A 77 9.74 -2.52 2.78
CA LEU A 77 10.12 -1.17 2.36
C LEU A 77 11.47 -1.05 1.61
N GLU A 78 12.00 -2.15 1.06
CA GLU A 78 13.30 -2.19 0.36
C GLU A 78 13.36 -1.18 -0.80
N GLY A 79 12.22 -0.96 -1.47
CA GLY A 79 12.08 0.02 -2.54
C GLY A 79 12.44 1.44 -2.16
N TYR A 80 12.32 1.83 -0.89
CA TYR A 80 12.81 3.12 -0.44
C TYR A 80 14.33 3.15 -0.40
N TRP A 81 14.96 2.12 0.17
CA TRP A 81 16.43 2.04 0.28
C TRP A 81 17.10 2.03 -1.09
N THR A 82 16.58 1.25 -2.02
CA THR A 82 17.07 1.23 -3.41
C THR A 82 17.10 2.63 -4.03
N VAL A 83 16.03 3.41 -3.86
CA VAL A 83 15.93 4.76 -4.47
C VAL A 83 16.71 5.81 -3.68
N LEU A 84 16.77 5.70 -2.35
CA LEU A 84 17.53 6.61 -1.50
C LEU A 84 19.02 6.46 -1.78
N ASP A 85 19.56 5.24 -1.77
CA ASP A 85 20.97 4.96 -2.02
C ASP A 85 21.42 5.42 -3.42
N GLN A 86 20.54 5.36 -4.41
CA GLN A 86 20.82 5.87 -5.76
C GLN A 86 20.90 7.41 -5.82
N ARG A 87 20.30 8.11 -4.87
CA ARG A 87 20.15 9.57 -4.87
C ARG A 87 21.01 10.27 -3.80
N THR A 88 21.64 9.51 -2.92
CA THR A 88 22.45 10.03 -1.81
C THR A 88 23.91 9.60 -1.93
N LEU A 89 24.78 10.22 -1.13
CA LEU A 89 26.17 9.81 -0.99
C LEU A 89 26.35 8.94 0.28
N PRO A 90 27.35 8.03 0.32
CA PRO A 90 27.57 7.16 1.48
C PRO A 90 27.70 7.89 2.82
N GLU A 91 28.28 9.09 2.83
CA GLU A 91 28.39 9.95 4.01
C GLU A 91 27.03 10.41 4.58
N ASP A 92 25.96 10.40 3.78
CA ASP A 92 24.62 10.80 4.19
C ASP A 92 23.80 9.62 4.77
N HIS A 93 24.28 8.37 4.67
CA HIS A 93 23.46 7.18 4.98
C HIS A 93 23.05 7.11 6.45
N GLU A 94 23.86 7.63 7.38
CA GLU A 94 23.53 7.66 8.82
C GLU A 94 22.33 8.58 9.08
N ILE A 95 22.36 9.81 8.55
CA ILE A 95 21.26 10.76 8.73
C ILE A 95 19.99 10.30 8.00
N ILE A 96 20.14 9.67 6.83
CA ILE A 96 19.00 9.07 6.10
C ILE A 96 18.39 7.92 6.91
N SER A 97 19.20 7.10 7.58
CA SER A 97 18.69 6.01 8.42
C SER A 97 17.91 6.51 9.62
N GLU A 98 18.37 7.58 10.26
CA GLU A 98 17.63 8.25 11.32
C GLU A 98 16.29 8.80 10.80
N MET A 99 16.30 9.49 9.65
CA MET A 99 15.09 10.02 9.02
C MET A 99 14.11 8.91 8.63
N PHE A 100 14.62 7.78 8.12
CA PHE A 100 13.83 6.63 7.73
C PHE A 100 13.11 6.03 8.93
N GLY A 101 13.84 5.81 10.03
CA GLY A 101 13.27 5.30 11.29
C GLY A 101 12.25 6.26 11.90
N ASN A 102 12.46 7.56 11.78
CA ASN A 102 11.55 8.57 12.32
C ASN A 102 10.20 8.64 11.59
N HIS A 103 10.21 8.57 10.25
CA HIS A 103 9.01 8.87 9.46
C HIS A 103 8.73 7.91 8.31
N CYS A 104 9.73 7.39 7.59
CA CYS A 104 9.49 6.58 6.39
C CYS A 104 8.97 5.19 6.72
N ASN A 105 9.48 4.58 7.80
CA ASN A 105 9.05 3.25 8.25
C ASN A 105 7.61 3.21 8.79
N SER A 106 6.97 4.37 8.98
CA SER A 106 5.57 4.47 9.41
C SER A 106 4.56 4.01 8.35
N CYS A 107 5.00 3.87 7.10
CA CYS A 107 4.18 3.39 5.99
C CYS A 107 4.20 1.85 5.81
N HIS A 108 5.03 1.13 6.57
CA HIS A 108 5.09 -0.34 6.55
C HIS A 108 3.72 -0.92 6.88
N ALA A 109 3.19 -1.76 6.00
CA ALA A 109 1.89 -2.41 6.17
C ALA A 109 2.04 -3.81 6.78
N SER A 110 0.98 -4.29 7.43
CA SER A 110 0.82 -5.72 7.74
C SER A 110 -0.49 -6.23 7.16
N CYS A 111 -0.70 -7.55 7.11
CA CYS A 111 -1.93 -8.13 6.56
C CYS A 111 -3.20 -7.51 7.20
N GLY A 112 -3.15 -7.27 8.51
CA GLY A 112 -4.23 -6.66 9.28
C GLY A 112 -4.52 -5.21 8.88
N GLU A 113 -3.51 -4.42 8.52
CA GLU A 113 -3.69 -3.03 8.09
C GLU A 113 -4.28 -2.87 6.69
N CYS A 114 -4.34 -3.95 5.92
CA CYS A 114 -5.06 -4.02 4.64
C CYS A 114 -6.45 -4.65 4.81
N HIS A 115 -6.53 -5.75 5.56
CA HIS A 115 -7.73 -6.60 5.56
C HIS A 115 -8.65 -6.40 6.77
N VAL A 116 -8.21 -5.79 7.87
CA VAL A 116 -8.98 -5.72 9.13
C VAL A 116 -9.13 -4.30 9.68
N SER A 117 -8.05 -3.52 9.65
CA SER A 117 -7.98 -2.18 10.22
C SER A 117 -7.46 -1.18 9.21
N GLN A 118 -7.65 0.10 9.52
CA GLN A 118 -6.89 1.16 8.87
C GLN A 118 -5.41 1.08 9.30
N PRO A 119 -4.48 1.63 8.51
CA PRO A 119 -3.07 1.70 8.88
C PRO A 119 -2.84 2.46 10.18
N ASN A 120 -1.84 2.04 10.97
CA ASN A 120 -1.47 2.71 12.22
C ASN A 120 -1.06 4.18 11.99
N LEU A 121 -0.50 4.49 10.81
CA LEU A 121 -0.15 5.85 10.38
C LEU A 121 -1.28 6.87 10.53
N VAL A 122 -2.53 6.45 10.30
CA VAL A 122 -3.72 7.32 10.39
C VAL A 122 -4.50 7.13 11.70
N GLY A 123 -3.88 6.50 12.70
CA GLY A 123 -4.48 6.22 14.01
C GLY A 123 -5.24 4.88 14.10
N GLY A 124 -5.16 4.04 13.06
CA GLY A 124 -5.72 2.69 13.06
C GLY A 124 -7.24 2.62 13.14
N GLY A 125 -7.74 1.57 13.80
CA GLY A 125 -9.16 1.30 13.99
C GLY A 125 -9.75 0.37 12.95
N LEU A 126 -10.74 -0.43 13.37
CA LEU A 126 -11.34 -1.48 12.55
C LEU A 126 -12.13 -0.89 11.38
N ILE A 127 -12.03 -1.55 10.22
CA ILE A 127 -12.76 -1.14 9.02
C ILE A 127 -14.23 -1.53 9.17
N ASP A 128 -14.46 -2.79 9.49
CA ASP A 128 -15.78 -3.41 9.50
C ASP A 128 -15.89 -4.39 10.67
N GLY A 129 -15.88 -3.87 11.89
CA GLY A 129 -16.15 -4.70 13.07
C GLY A 129 -15.24 -5.91 13.28
N HIS A 130 -13.96 -5.80 12.90
CA HIS A 130 -12.96 -6.90 12.94
C HIS A 130 -13.17 -8.00 11.89
N ASN A 131 -14.10 -7.82 10.94
CA ASN A 131 -14.20 -8.70 9.79
C ASN A 131 -12.96 -8.55 8.90
N PHE A 132 -12.53 -9.68 8.35
CA PHE A 132 -11.46 -9.75 7.37
C PHE A 132 -12.07 -9.48 5.99
N ASN A 133 -11.66 -8.37 5.39
CA ASN A 133 -12.08 -7.94 4.07
C ASN A 133 -11.09 -8.46 3.04
N GLU A 134 -11.53 -9.37 2.17
CA GLU A 134 -10.69 -9.90 1.08
C GLU A 134 -10.13 -8.76 0.22
N THR A 135 -10.97 -7.78 -0.14
CA THR A 135 -10.54 -6.57 -0.85
C THR A 135 -10.43 -5.39 0.12
N PRO A 136 -9.23 -4.79 0.28
CA PRO A 136 -9.04 -3.61 1.11
C PRO A 136 -9.86 -2.41 0.65
N SER A 137 -10.19 -1.53 1.58
CA SER A 137 -10.87 -0.28 1.24
C SER A 137 -9.91 0.66 0.51
N MET A 138 -10.28 1.10 -0.70
CA MET A 138 -9.53 2.13 -1.42
C MET A 138 -9.33 3.38 -0.56
N THR A 139 -10.37 3.85 0.12
CA THR A 139 -10.32 5.12 0.87
C THR A 139 -9.67 4.99 2.23
N ARG A 140 -9.90 3.86 2.92
CA ARG A 140 -9.47 3.64 4.31
C ARG A 140 -8.16 2.86 4.47
N ASN A 141 -7.69 2.20 3.40
CA ASN A 141 -6.41 1.48 3.38
C ASN A 141 -5.46 2.12 2.37
N CYS A 142 -5.79 2.08 1.08
CA CYS A 142 -4.87 2.54 0.03
C CYS A 142 -4.58 4.05 0.16
N THR A 143 -5.63 4.90 0.14
CA THR A 143 -5.44 6.35 0.26
C THR A 143 -5.20 6.82 1.69
N ALA A 144 -5.25 5.94 2.70
CA ALA A 144 -4.79 6.30 4.03
C ALA A 144 -3.27 6.53 4.05
N CYS A 145 -2.51 5.72 3.30
CA CYS A 145 -1.05 5.89 3.12
C CYS A 145 -0.68 6.65 1.84
N HIS A 146 -1.45 6.49 0.77
CA HIS A 146 -1.17 7.10 -0.54
C HIS A 146 -2.00 8.35 -0.84
N GLY A 147 -2.79 8.84 0.13
CA GLY A 147 -3.73 9.95 -0.08
C GLY A 147 -3.10 11.24 -0.56
N SER A 148 -1.98 11.64 0.05
CA SER A 148 -1.21 12.83 -0.34
C SER A 148 -0.33 12.61 -1.58
N ARG A 149 -0.11 11.35 -1.99
CA ARG A 149 0.80 10.98 -3.08
C ARG A 149 0.07 10.76 -4.42
N VAL A 150 -1.15 10.23 -4.37
CA VAL A 150 -1.95 9.89 -5.56
C VAL A 150 -3.45 10.05 -5.34
N GLY A 151 -3.92 9.90 -4.08
CA GLY A 151 -5.36 9.86 -3.79
C GLY A 151 -6.07 11.17 -4.09
N ASN A 152 -5.42 12.33 -3.91
CA ASN A 152 -6.03 13.62 -4.20
C ASN A 152 -6.21 13.85 -5.70
N GLU A 153 -5.23 13.46 -6.52
CA GLU A 153 -5.28 13.54 -7.98
C GLU A 153 -6.30 12.56 -8.53
N TYR A 154 -6.22 11.28 -8.12
CA TYR A 154 -7.10 10.22 -8.62
C TYR A 154 -8.58 10.54 -8.34
N LEU A 155 -8.88 11.03 -7.15
CA LEU A 155 -10.24 11.37 -6.71
C LEU A 155 -10.68 12.79 -7.11
N GLY A 156 -9.81 13.60 -7.72
CA GLY A 156 -10.11 14.97 -8.14
C GLY A 156 -10.41 15.92 -6.99
N LYS A 157 -9.59 15.88 -5.93
CA LYS A 157 -9.69 16.76 -4.75
C LYS A 157 -8.96 18.10 -4.93
N HIS A 158 -8.25 18.29 -6.05
CA HIS A 158 -7.70 19.59 -6.45
C HIS A 158 -8.72 20.36 -7.28
N GLU A 159 -8.93 21.64 -6.98
CA GLU A 159 -9.94 22.46 -7.69
C GLU A 159 -9.64 22.61 -9.19
N ASP A 160 -8.36 22.70 -9.55
CA ASP A 160 -7.90 22.97 -10.92
C ASP A 160 -7.66 21.71 -11.76
N ILE A 161 -7.74 20.52 -11.17
CA ILE A 161 -7.50 19.24 -11.85
C ILE A 161 -8.75 18.37 -11.80
N ARG A 162 -9.16 17.85 -12.95
CA ARG A 162 -10.27 16.89 -13.01
C ARG A 162 -9.84 15.55 -12.41
N PRO A 163 -10.75 14.82 -11.74
CA PRO A 163 -10.46 13.45 -11.30
C PRO A 163 -10.08 12.56 -12.48
N ASP A 164 -9.35 11.50 -12.16
CA ASP A 164 -8.94 10.49 -13.13
C ASP A 164 -10.15 9.89 -13.86
N VAL A 165 -9.98 9.62 -15.16
CA VAL A 165 -11.06 9.09 -16.00
C VAL A 165 -11.42 7.65 -15.64
N HIS A 166 -10.46 6.83 -15.22
CA HIS A 166 -10.67 5.46 -14.76
C HIS A 166 -11.51 5.47 -13.47
N PHE A 167 -11.26 6.42 -12.56
CA PHE A 167 -12.10 6.60 -11.38
C PHE A 167 -13.48 7.15 -11.74
N ARG A 168 -13.54 8.33 -12.36
CA ARG A 168 -14.81 9.07 -12.52
C ARG A 168 -15.76 8.38 -13.49
N GLN A 169 -15.24 7.88 -14.61
CA GLN A 169 -16.04 7.29 -15.70
C GLN A 169 -16.01 5.77 -15.63
N GLY A 170 -14.82 5.20 -15.45
CA GLY A 170 -14.64 3.74 -15.34
C GLY A 170 -15.13 3.14 -14.03
N ARG A 171 -15.32 3.95 -12.97
CA ARG A 171 -15.68 3.49 -11.61
C ARG A 171 -14.65 2.52 -11.02
N MET A 172 -13.41 2.62 -11.50
CA MET A 172 -12.31 1.78 -11.05
C MET A 172 -11.79 2.27 -9.69
N THR A 173 -11.41 1.30 -8.89
CA THR A 173 -10.66 1.39 -7.64
C THR A 173 -9.21 0.96 -7.90
N CYS A 174 -8.33 1.16 -6.92
CA CYS A 174 -6.91 0.83 -7.09
C CYS A 174 -6.70 -0.62 -7.55
N VAL A 175 -7.45 -1.57 -6.99
CA VAL A 175 -7.28 -3.01 -7.25
C VAL A 175 -7.79 -3.46 -8.61
N ASP A 176 -8.54 -2.62 -9.32
CA ASP A 176 -8.96 -2.92 -10.69
C ASP A 176 -7.79 -2.83 -11.68
N CYS A 177 -6.72 -2.13 -11.32
CA CYS A 177 -5.44 -2.13 -12.04
C CYS A 177 -4.35 -2.89 -11.25
N HIS A 178 -4.26 -2.66 -9.93
CA HIS A 178 -3.26 -3.23 -9.05
C HIS A 178 -3.76 -4.53 -8.41
N THR A 179 -3.56 -5.65 -9.10
CA THR A 179 -4.17 -6.93 -8.73
C THR A 179 -3.70 -7.45 -7.36
N GLY A 180 -4.48 -8.32 -6.73
CA GLY A 180 -4.09 -8.97 -5.48
C GLY A 180 -2.77 -9.75 -5.59
N HIS A 181 -2.46 -10.29 -6.78
CA HIS A 181 -1.19 -10.95 -7.08
C HIS A 181 -0.01 -9.99 -6.87
N GLU A 182 -0.07 -8.82 -7.50
CA GLU A 182 0.94 -7.76 -7.36
C GLU A 182 0.99 -7.21 -5.92
N MET A 183 -0.17 -6.96 -5.32
CA MET A 183 -0.25 -6.38 -3.97
C MET A 183 0.32 -7.31 -2.90
N HIS A 184 0.29 -8.63 -3.12
CA HIS A 184 0.95 -9.63 -2.27
C HIS A 184 2.43 -9.86 -2.63
N GLY A 185 2.98 -9.16 -3.62
CA GLY A 185 4.39 -9.30 -4.03
C GLY A 185 4.66 -10.59 -4.80
N GLN A 186 3.64 -11.24 -5.35
CA GLN A 186 3.81 -12.45 -6.13
C GLN A 186 4.48 -12.09 -7.47
N PRO A 187 5.53 -12.82 -7.89
CA PRO A 187 6.21 -12.55 -9.16
C PRO A 187 5.29 -12.85 -10.33
N ASP A 188 5.44 -12.10 -11.43
CA ASP A 188 4.69 -12.36 -12.65
C ASP A 188 4.92 -13.79 -13.15
N ASN A 189 3.84 -14.48 -13.50
CA ASN A 189 3.94 -15.81 -14.08
C ASN A 189 4.09 -15.69 -15.61
N CYS A 190 5.32 -15.45 -16.07
CA CYS A 190 5.62 -15.35 -17.50
C CYS A 190 5.16 -16.57 -18.31
N GLN A 191 5.02 -17.75 -17.67
CA GLN A 191 4.59 -18.97 -18.35
C GLN A 191 3.11 -18.98 -18.72
N GLU A 192 2.29 -18.13 -18.11
CA GLU A 192 0.88 -17.96 -18.50
C GLU A 192 0.74 -17.34 -19.89
N CYS A 193 1.70 -16.51 -20.29
CA CYS A 193 1.68 -15.79 -21.56
C CYS A 193 2.74 -16.27 -22.57
N HIS A 194 3.84 -16.86 -22.10
CA HIS A 194 4.99 -17.26 -22.91
C HIS A 194 5.44 -18.70 -22.62
N THR A 195 5.69 -19.50 -23.66
CA THR A 195 6.36 -20.79 -23.48
C THR A 195 7.84 -20.56 -23.16
N GLY A 196 8.26 -20.89 -21.94
CA GLY A 196 9.63 -20.79 -21.46
C GLY A 196 10.05 -22.03 -20.65
N PRO A 197 11.33 -22.12 -20.25
CA PRO A 197 11.78 -23.19 -19.36
C PRO A 197 11.04 -23.12 -18.02
N GLU A 198 10.58 -24.28 -17.51
CA GLU A 198 9.75 -24.40 -16.30
C GLU A 198 10.38 -23.77 -15.05
N GLU A 199 11.70 -23.61 -15.02
CA GLU A 199 12.49 -23.13 -13.87
C GLU A 199 12.92 -21.64 -13.98
N MET A 200 12.22 -20.82 -14.75
CA MET A 200 12.50 -19.38 -14.75
C MET A 200 11.98 -18.75 -13.45
N THR A 201 12.88 -18.50 -12.50
CA THR A 201 12.58 -17.70 -11.30
C THR A 201 12.86 -16.23 -11.59
N LEU A 202 11.83 -15.38 -11.45
CA LEU A 202 12.04 -13.94 -11.41
C LEU A 202 12.52 -13.56 -10.01
N ALA A 203 13.53 -12.69 -9.94
CA ALA A 203 13.91 -12.08 -8.69
C ALA A 203 12.74 -11.23 -8.16
N PRO A 204 12.49 -11.21 -6.84
CA PRO A 204 11.50 -10.29 -6.28
C PRO A 204 11.82 -8.84 -6.63
N PRO A 205 10.79 -7.97 -6.77
CA PRO A 205 11.01 -6.57 -7.05
C PRO A 205 11.73 -5.90 -5.88
N ASP A 206 12.79 -5.16 -6.17
CA ASP A 206 13.58 -4.37 -5.21
C ASP A 206 13.13 -2.91 -5.13
N HIS A 207 12.29 -2.44 -6.07
CA HIS A 207 11.59 -1.15 -6.05
C HIS A 207 10.38 -1.15 -6.98
N ARG A 208 9.55 -0.10 -6.90
CA ARG A 208 8.27 0.03 -7.65
C ARG A 208 8.37 0.04 -9.19
N TYR A 209 9.58 0.11 -9.75
CA TYR A 209 9.83 0.10 -11.20
C TYR A 209 10.64 -1.13 -11.62
N SER A 210 10.81 -2.09 -10.72
CA SER A 210 11.49 -3.36 -10.95
C SER A 210 10.51 -4.36 -11.58
N GLY A 211 11.04 -5.30 -12.36
CA GLY A 211 10.23 -6.32 -13.02
C GLY A 211 9.48 -5.85 -14.27
N VAL A 212 8.41 -6.57 -14.63
CA VAL A 212 7.57 -6.23 -15.78
C VAL A 212 6.68 -5.04 -15.40
N GLN A 213 6.42 -4.15 -16.36
CA GLN A 213 5.53 -3.01 -16.15
C GLN A 213 4.08 -3.50 -15.94
N ASN A 214 3.67 -3.58 -14.68
CA ASN A 214 2.31 -3.88 -14.28
C ASN A 214 1.85 -2.87 -13.20
N PRO A 215 0.64 -2.30 -13.32
CA PRO A 215 -0.31 -2.41 -14.44
C PRO A 215 0.20 -1.71 -15.72
N SER A 216 -0.30 -2.15 -16.87
CA SER A 216 0.00 -1.54 -18.18
C SER A 216 -1.25 -1.00 -18.86
N CYS A 217 -1.11 0.14 -19.55
CA CYS A 217 -2.20 0.76 -20.29
C CYS A 217 -2.66 -0.16 -21.43
N GLU A 218 -1.71 -0.83 -22.05
CA GLU A 218 -1.83 -1.69 -23.21
C GLU A 218 -2.65 -2.95 -22.92
N ALA A 219 -2.69 -3.42 -21.67
CA ALA A 219 -3.52 -4.55 -21.26
C ALA A 219 -5.03 -4.29 -21.43
N CYS A 220 -5.47 -3.03 -21.31
CA CYS A 220 -6.87 -2.64 -21.50
C CYS A 220 -7.10 -1.88 -22.81
N HIS A 221 -6.12 -1.09 -23.26
CA HIS A 221 -6.22 -0.22 -24.44
C HIS A 221 -5.54 -0.81 -25.68
N VAL A 222 -5.88 -2.07 -26.00
CA VAL A 222 -5.24 -2.83 -27.10
C VAL A 222 -5.32 -2.11 -28.45
N THR A 223 -6.42 -1.41 -28.73
CA THR A 223 -6.57 -0.69 -30.02
C THR A 223 -5.62 0.51 -30.13
N ALA A 224 -5.35 1.20 -29.03
CA ALA A 224 -4.34 2.27 -29.00
C ALA A 224 -2.93 1.68 -29.10
N ALA A 225 -2.66 0.60 -28.36
CA ALA A 225 -1.37 -0.09 -28.37
C ALA A 225 -1.02 -0.69 -29.75
N THR A 226 -2.03 -1.14 -30.51
CA THR A 226 -1.88 -1.69 -31.87
C THR A 226 -2.09 -0.66 -32.97
N ALA A 227 -2.23 0.63 -32.62
CA ALA A 227 -2.49 1.72 -33.55
C ALA A 227 -3.67 1.45 -34.51
N SER A 228 -4.72 0.81 -34.00
CA SER A 228 -5.92 0.42 -34.75
C SER A 228 -7.18 1.22 -34.36
N ASP A 229 -7.02 2.24 -33.53
CA ASP A 229 -8.10 3.16 -33.12
C ASP A 229 -8.30 4.37 -34.05
N GLY A 230 -7.44 4.52 -35.07
CA GLY A 230 -7.51 5.59 -36.06
C GLY A 230 -7.00 6.95 -35.56
N ILE A 231 -6.23 6.97 -34.46
CA ILE A 231 -5.59 8.17 -33.93
C ILE A 231 -4.14 8.25 -34.44
N GLU A 232 -3.85 9.24 -35.28
CA GLU A 232 -2.53 9.47 -35.90
C GLU A 232 -1.37 9.51 -34.89
N MET A 233 -1.60 10.06 -33.69
CA MET A 233 -0.57 10.12 -32.64
C MET A 233 -0.19 8.73 -32.11
N HIS A 234 -1.13 7.79 -32.03
CA HIS A 234 -0.83 6.41 -31.63
C HIS A 234 -0.11 5.66 -32.75
N GLU A 235 -0.44 5.94 -34.02
CA GLU A 235 0.30 5.37 -35.17
C GLU A 235 1.75 5.85 -35.24
N GLN A 236 2.00 7.12 -34.93
CA GLN A 236 3.34 7.72 -35.04
C GLN A 236 4.22 7.50 -33.80
N HIS A 237 3.63 7.34 -32.62
CA HIS A 237 4.37 7.30 -31.35
C HIS A 237 4.17 6.01 -30.55
N GLY A 238 3.28 5.12 -30.98
CA GLY A 238 3.05 3.84 -30.33
C GLY A 238 4.34 3.03 -30.24
N GLY A 239 4.72 2.64 -29.02
CA GLY A 239 5.96 1.92 -28.74
C GLY A 239 7.22 2.79 -28.57
N ASP A 240 7.19 4.06 -28.99
CA ASP A 240 8.32 5.00 -28.83
C ASP A 240 8.17 5.90 -27.60
N LEU A 241 6.94 6.25 -27.23
CA LEU A 241 6.63 7.10 -26.08
C LEU A 241 5.70 6.39 -25.11
N SER A 242 5.92 6.57 -23.80
CA SER A 242 4.99 6.11 -22.77
C SER A 242 3.63 6.82 -22.91
N CYS A 243 2.52 6.13 -22.67
CA CYS A 243 1.17 6.69 -22.79
C CYS A 243 0.99 7.96 -21.94
N GLN A 244 1.63 8.00 -20.77
CA GLN A 244 1.58 9.08 -19.78
C GLN A 244 2.20 10.39 -20.31
N VAL A 245 2.98 10.36 -21.39
CA VAL A 245 3.48 11.58 -22.06
C VAL A 245 2.31 12.45 -22.53
N CYS A 246 1.22 11.81 -22.99
CA CYS A 246 0.02 12.48 -23.49
C CYS A 246 -1.18 12.32 -22.54
N HIS A 247 -1.29 11.17 -21.87
CA HIS A 247 -2.43 10.78 -21.03
C HIS A 247 -2.14 10.92 -19.54
N SER A 248 -1.59 12.07 -19.16
CA SER A 248 -1.39 12.44 -17.77
C SER A 248 -1.69 13.91 -17.58
N VAL A 249 -1.77 14.33 -16.32
CA VAL A 249 -2.05 15.71 -15.90
C VAL A 249 -0.96 16.16 -14.96
N ALA A 250 -0.93 17.46 -14.65
CA ALA A 250 -0.10 17.94 -13.55
C ALA A 250 -0.48 17.20 -12.25
N TYR A 251 0.52 16.85 -11.46
CA TYR A 251 0.38 16.09 -10.22
C TYR A 251 1.19 16.75 -9.10
N THR A 252 0.90 16.41 -7.84
CA THR A 252 1.59 16.98 -6.70
C THR A 252 3.09 16.65 -6.74
N SER A 253 3.89 17.70 -6.69
CA SER A 253 5.34 17.70 -6.54
C SER A 253 5.70 18.39 -5.23
N CYS A 254 6.83 18.00 -4.65
CA CYS A 254 7.29 18.50 -3.37
C CYS A 254 8.78 18.82 -3.43
N ASP A 255 9.19 19.83 -2.65
CA ASP A 255 10.59 20.20 -2.46
C ASP A 255 11.09 19.71 -1.10
N GLY A 256 12.32 19.18 -1.10
CA GLY A 256 12.98 18.67 0.09
C GLY A 256 12.46 17.31 0.58
N CYS A 257 13.16 16.72 1.54
CA CYS A 257 12.69 15.54 2.25
C CYS A 257 11.66 15.96 3.31
N HIS A 258 10.58 15.20 3.48
CA HIS A 258 9.45 15.59 4.33
C HIS A 258 9.70 15.47 5.85
N VAL A 259 10.94 15.69 6.32
CA VAL A 259 11.41 15.28 7.66
C VAL A 259 12.19 16.40 8.34
N ALA A 260 11.90 16.65 9.62
CA ALA A 260 12.62 17.59 10.46
C ALA A 260 12.61 17.16 11.93
N ILE A 261 13.53 17.71 12.73
CA ILE A 261 13.60 17.53 14.18
C ILE A 261 13.39 18.88 14.85
N SER A 262 12.50 18.93 15.84
CA SER A 262 12.25 20.16 16.58
C SER A 262 13.45 20.51 17.45
N GLU A 263 14.04 21.68 17.26
CA GLU A 263 15.11 22.18 18.13
C GLU A 263 14.66 22.38 19.59
N THR A 264 13.35 22.53 19.82
CA THR A 264 12.80 22.77 21.16
C THR A 264 12.53 21.47 21.92
N THR A 265 11.95 20.47 21.25
CA THR A 265 11.52 19.23 21.92
C THR A 265 12.42 18.04 21.62
N GLY A 266 13.26 18.12 20.59
CA GLY A 266 14.02 16.99 20.05
C GLY A 266 13.15 15.97 19.30
N ASN A 267 11.84 16.21 19.16
CA ASN A 267 10.95 15.24 18.53
C ASN A 267 10.94 15.41 17.00
N PRO A 268 10.87 14.30 16.24
CA PRO A 268 10.71 14.35 14.80
C PRO A 268 9.31 14.86 14.42
N PHE A 269 9.22 15.62 13.33
CA PHE A 269 7.96 16.09 12.75
C PHE A 269 8.06 16.18 11.21
N TYR A 270 6.91 16.19 10.53
CA TYR A 270 6.87 16.38 9.08
C TYR A 270 7.01 17.86 8.74
N ALA A 271 7.96 18.18 7.86
CA ALA A 271 8.18 19.52 7.32
C ALA A 271 8.40 19.42 5.82
N THR A 272 8.07 20.44 5.04
CA THR A 272 8.25 20.42 3.58
C THR A 272 8.52 21.84 3.11
N ASP A 273 9.50 22.02 2.24
CA ASP A 273 9.89 23.34 1.76
C ASP A 273 8.85 23.92 0.78
N GLY A 274 8.20 23.04 0.01
CA GLY A 274 7.14 23.42 -0.91
C GLY A 274 6.32 22.22 -1.37
N SER A 275 5.05 22.48 -1.70
CA SER A 275 4.19 21.53 -2.42
C SER A 275 3.43 22.30 -3.50
N TYR A 276 3.47 21.80 -4.72
CA TYR A 276 2.89 22.45 -5.89
C TYR A 276 2.49 21.43 -6.95
N LEU A 277 1.62 21.81 -7.87
CA LEU A 277 1.26 20.97 -9.01
C LEU A 277 2.26 21.20 -10.14
N GLY A 278 2.85 20.12 -10.64
CA GLY A 278 3.81 20.12 -11.73
C GLY A 278 3.59 18.96 -12.69
N PHE A 279 4.10 19.08 -13.92
CA PHE A 279 4.08 17.98 -14.88
C PHE A 279 5.51 17.70 -15.33
N TYR A 280 6.04 16.55 -14.94
CA TYR A 280 7.37 16.10 -15.31
C TYR A 280 7.27 14.72 -15.96
N ILE A 281 7.94 14.57 -17.09
CA ILE A 281 8.19 13.27 -17.72
C ILE A 281 9.68 13.02 -17.50
N GLY A 282 10.00 11.90 -16.85
CA GLY A 282 11.36 11.49 -16.50
C GLY A 282 11.64 10.11 -17.03
#